data_AF-A0A930EN84-F1
#
_entry.id   AF-A0A930EN84-F1
#
_cell.length_a   1.000
_cell.length_b   1.000
_cell.length_c   1.000
_cell.angle_alpha   90.00
_cell.angle_beta   90.00
_cell.angle_gamma   90.00
#
_symmetry.space_group_name_H-M   'P 1'
#
loop_
_entity.id
_entity.type
_entity.pdbx_description
1 polymer ?
#
loop_
_entity_poly.entity_id
_entity_poly.type
_entity_poly.pdbx_seq_one_letter_code
_entity_poly.pdbx_strand_id
1 'polypeptide(L)'
;MIKLTKMIALAVAFIIGLSACNPKKNEPKKGLRQTTDLLVHVKSSGARALRAEDGTPFKSARSVEDCMKRLNTLLFYLPNTTTESSLFIKEEDKLYDTHTIRIYSNYIITERGELLPDFIDGHDFIFYDGRTPKEVVGYIPNAVMREAGRKIKEAYKVGNHEEVYRLMQEAFVAYPLTDTEYKTLKAEGKL
;
A
#
# COMPACT_ATOMS: atom_id res chain seq x y z
N MET A 1 -87.29 -22.68 -8.93
CA MET A 1 -86.30 -22.90 -10.01
C MET A 1 -86.14 -21.62 -10.80
N ILE A 2 -85.04 -20.90 -10.59
CA ILE A 2 -84.65 -19.71 -11.36
C ILE A 2 -83.15 -19.86 -11.61
N LYS A 3 -82.75 -19.98 -12.88
CA LYS A 3 -81.35 -19.96 -13.32
C LYS A 3 -80.89 -18.49 -13.32
N LEU A 4 -79.74 -18.20 -12.70
CA LEU A 4 -79.03 -16.94 -12.93
C LEU A 4 -77.53 -17.22 -13.09
N THR A 5 -77.13 -17.09 -14.35
CA THR A 5 -75.78 -16.98 -14.90
C THR A 5 -74.85 -16.12 -14.05
N LYS A 6 -73.68 -16.67 -13.69
CA LYS A 6 -72.53 -15.89 -13.23
C LYS A 6 -71.46 -15.90 -14.32
N MET A 7 -71.19 -14.70 -14.83
CA MET A 7 -70.04 -14.37 -15.67
C MET A 7 -68.75 -14.75 -14.96
N ILE A 8 -67.90 -15.53 -15.62
CA ILE A 8 -66.50 -15.72 -15.22
C ILE A 8 -65.71 -14.65 -15.98
N ALA A 9 -65.37 -13.56 -15.29
CA ALA A 9 -64.39 -12.61 -15.78
C ALA A 9 -62.99 -13.23 -15.58
N LEU A 10 -62.36 -13.62 -16.69
CA LEU A 10 -60.98 -14.08 -16.73
C LEU A 10 -60.06 -12.86 -16.61
N ALA A 11 -59.62 -12.56 -15.40
CA ALA A 11 -58.62 -11.52 -15.15
C ALA A 11 -57.26 -11.99 -15.69
N VAL A 12 -56.87 -11.45 -16.84
CA VAL A 12 -55.52 -11.60 -17.41
C VAL A 12 -54.56 -10.84 -16.52
N ALA A 13 -53.69 -11.58 -15.81
CA ALA A 13 -52.62 -11.01 -15.03
C ALA A 13 -51.58 -10.36 -15.97
N PHE A 14 -51.54 -9.03 -15.93
CA PHE A 14 -50.52 -8.21 -16.57
C PHE A 14 -49.21 -8.36 -15.77
N ILE A 15 -48.35 -9.32 -16.14
CA ILE A 15 -46.97 -9.35 -15.63
C ILE A 15 -46.20 -8.28 -16.40
N ILE A 16 -46.24 -7.05 -15.89
CA ILE A 16 -45.23 -6.04 -16.22
C ILE A 16 -43.94 -6.54 -15.57
N GLY A 17 -43.11 -7.20 -16.37
CA GLY A 17 -41.71 -7.41 -16.05
C GLY A 17 -41.03 -6.05 -15.97
N LEU A 18 -41.16 -5.38 -14.82
CA LEU A 18 -40.19 -4.40 -14.37
C LEU A 18 -38.90 -5.20 -14.19
N SER A 19 -38.12 -5.32 -15.27
CA SER A 19 -36.67 -5.47 -15.15
C SER A 19 -36.21 -4.22 -14.43
N ALA A 20 -36.27 -4.28 -13.10
CA ALA A 20 -35.71 -3.31 -12.21
C ALA A 20 -34.26 -3.13 -12.65
N CYS A 21 -34.00 -1.98 -13.28
CA CYS A 21 -32.69 -1.36 -13.33
C CYS A 21 -32.08 -1.56 -11.95
N ASN A 22 -31.08 -2.43 -11.85
CA ASN A 22 -30.37 -2.65 -10.61
C ASN A 22 -29.58 -1.36 -10.36
N PRO A 23 -29.99 -0.44 -9.45
CA PRO A 23 -29.36 0.87 -9.35
C PRO A 23 -28.00 0.80 -8.67
N LYS A 24 -27.58 -0.39 -8.23
CA LYS A 24 -26.31 -0.62 -7.54
C LYS A 24 -25.06 -0.59 -8.43
N LYS A 25 -25.15 -0.06 -9.66
CA LYS A 25 -23.97 0.15 -10.50
C LYS A 25 -23.29 1.51 -10.31
N ASN A 26 -23.95 2.46 -9.63
CA ASN A 26 -23.47 3.83 -9.45
C ASN A 26 -23.63 4.36 -8.01
N GLU A 27 -23.57 3.50 -6.98
CA GLU A 27 -23.18 4.03 -5.67
C GLU A 27 -21.69 4.39 -5.79
N PRO A 28 -21.26 5.63 -5.44
CA PRO A 28 -19.85 5.91 -5.33
C PRO A 28 -19.31 4.92 -4.31
N LYS A 29 -18.51 3.93 -4.77
CA LYS A 29 -17.70 3.11 -3.88
C LYS A 29 -17.03 4.09 -2.94
N LYS A 30 -17.30 3.97 -1.64
CA LYS A 30 -16.79 4.86 -0.59
C LYS A 30 -15.37 5.27 -0.97
N GLY A 31 -15.22 6.50 -1.46
CA GLY A 31 -13.99 6.92 -2.11
C GLY A 31 -12.85 6.80 -1.11
N LEU A 32 -11.71 6.30 -1.58
CA LEU A 32 -10.49 6.25 -0.79
C LEU A 32 -10.17 7.70 -0.36
N ARG A 33 -10.14 7.94 0.95
CA ARG A 33 -9.98 9.29 1.50
C ARG A 33 -8.56 9.74 1.24
N GLN A 34 -8.44 10.85 0.51
CA GLN A 34 -7.21 11.63 0.46
C GLN A 34 -6.77 11.99 1.89
N THR A 35 -5.47 12.21 2.06
CA THR A 35 -4.87 12.57 3.36
C THR A 35 -5.06 11.51 4.45
N THR A 36 -5.35 10.26 4.08
CA THR A 36 -5.26 9.17 5.05
C THR A 36 -3.78 8.96 5.32
N ASP A 37 -3.39 9.16 6.57
CA ASP A 37 -2.04 8.87 7.03
C ASP A 37 -1.76 7.39 6.81
N LEU A 38 -0.77 7.10 5.97
CA LEU A 38 -0.15 5.80 5.87
C LEU A 38 1.08 5.82 6.77
N LEU A 39 1.21 4.77 7.57
CA LEU A 39 2.31 4.64 8.51
C LEU A 39 3.34 3.68 7.96
N VAL A 40 4.54 4.17 7.68
CA VAL A 40 5.69 3.31 7.44
C VAL A 40 6.30 2.97 8.78
N HIS A 41 6.22 1.71 9.19
CA HIS A 41 6.78 1.26 10.46
C HIS A 41 8.28 1.05 10.33
N VAL A 42 9.07 1.57 11.27
CA VAL A 42 10.49 1.26 11.40
C VAL A 42 10.66 0.20 12.48
N LYS A 43 11.12 -0.99 12.10
CA LYS A 43 11.27 -2.12 13.02
C LYS A 43 12.72 -2.56 13.07
N SER A 44 13.13 -3.16 14.19
CA SER A 44 14.49 -3.68 14.31
C SER A 44 14.75 -4.77 13.27
N SER A 45 15.92 -4.71 12.66
CA SER A 45 16.47 -5.80 11.86
C SER A 45 16.77 -7.00 12.77
N GLY A 46 16.03 -8.09 12.61
CA GLY A 46 16.18 -9.35 13.36
C GLY A 46 15.57 -10.53 12.60
N ALA A 47 15.32 -11.65 13.28
CA ALA A 47 14.93 -12.97 12.74
C ALA A 47 13.79 -13.02 11.68
N ARG A 48 13.05 -11.92 11.47
CA ARG A 48 11.94 -11.81 10.49
C ARG A 48 12.05 -10.61 9.54
N ALA A 49 12.98 -9.70 9.78
CA ALA A 49 12.95 -8.32 9.31
C ALA A 49 13.60 -8.11 7.93
N LEU A 50 14.53 -8.96 7.58
CA LEU A 50 15.28 -8.83 6.35
C LEU A 50 15.32 -10.22 5.80
N ARG A 51 14.26 -10.61 5.10
CA ARG A 51 14.40 -11.73 4.19
C ARG A 51 15.03 -11.12 2.96
N ALA A 52 16.32 -11.39 2.78
CA ALA A 52 16.85 -11.55 1.44
C ALA A 52 15.87 -12.42 0.63
N GLU A 53 15.94 -12.41 -0.71
CA GLU A 53 15.06 -13.30 -1.50
C GLU A 53 15.16 -14.78 -1.05
N ASP A 54 16.28 -15.16 -0.41
CA ASP A 54 16.54 -16.48 0.18
C ASP A 54 15.93 -16.73 1.60
N GLY A 55 15.38 -15.72 2.27
CA GLY A 55 14.74 -15.86 3.58
C GLY A 55 15.64 -15.76 4.82
N THR A 56 16.94 -15.50 4.64
CA THR A 56 17.93 -15.46 5.74
C THR A 56 17.83 -14.18 6.57
N PRO A 57 17.67 -14.23 7.90
CA PRO A 57 17.59 -13.03 8.72
C PRO A 57 18.89 -12.23 8.75
N PHE A 58 18.77 -10.90 8.60
CA PHE A 58 19.86 -9.96 8.83
C PHE A 58 19.59 -9.09 10.05
N LYS A 59 20.67 -8.74 10.77
CA LYS A 59 20.66 -7.80 11.88
C LYS A 59 21.65 -6.68 11.58
N SER A 60 21.13 -5.47 11.41
CA SER A 60 21.90 -4.25 11.25
C SER A 60 22.54 -3.83 12.57
N ALA A 61 23.72 -3.21 12.46
CA ALA A 61 24.35 -2.47 13.53
C ALA A 61 23.59 -1.17 13.90
N ARG A 62 22.75 -0.64 12.99
CA ARG A 62 21.95 0.57 13.23
C ARG A 62 20.71 0.24 14.07
N SER A 63 20.43 1.06 15.07
CA SER A 63 19.21 0.95 15.87
C SER A 63 18.01 1.61 15.17
N VAL A 64 16.80 1.30 15.63
CA VAL A 64 15.56 1.93 15.14
C VAL A 64 15.57 3.42 15.46
N GLU A 65 16.01 3.80 16.65
CA GLU A 65 16.06 5.16 17.15
C GLU A 65 17.05 6.02 16.36
N ASP A 66 18.23 5.48 16.03
CA ASP A 66 19.19 6.17 15.16
C ASP A 66 18.61 6.35 13.74
N CYS A 67 18.00 5.30 13.18
CA CYS A 67 17.32 5.39 11.89
C CYS A 67 16.26 6.51 11.88
N MET A 68 15.34 6.52 12.86
CA MET A 68 14.29 7.53 12.99
C MET A 68 14.84 8.96 13.06
N LYS A 69 15.91 9.17 13.84
CA LYS A 69 16.55 10.49 13.96
C LYS A 69 17.14 10.99 12.65
N ARG A 70 17.61 10.09 11.79
CA ARG A 70 18.43 10.45 10.63
C ARG A 70 17.69 10.43 9.30
N LEU A 71 16.66 9.58 9.17
CA LEU A 71 15.88 9.51 7.93
C LEU A 71 15.23 10.85 7.62
N ASN A 72 15.36 11.32 6.39
CA ASN A 72 14.67 12.54 5.92
C ASN A 72 14.31 12.47 4.42
N THR A 73 14.69 11.39 3.74
CA THR A 73 14.36 11.13 2.34
C THR A 73 14.06 9.65 2.15
N LEU A 74 12.94 9.33 1.49
CA LEU A 74 12.68 8.02 0.92
C LEU A 74 12.92 8.10 -0.59
N LEU A 75 13.84 7.30 -1.10
CA LEU A 75 14.12 7.14 -2.53
C LEU A 75 13.60 5.78 -2.99
N PHE A 76 13.09 5.71 -4.20
CA PHE A 76 12.70 4.47 -4.86
C PHE A 76 12.82 4.63 -6.37
N TYR A 77 12.86 3.51 -7.09
CA TYR A 77 12.92 3.48 -8.55
C TYR A 77 11.55 3.14 -9.15
N LEU A 78 11.22 3.82 -10.24
CA LEU A 78 9.96 3.59 -10.96
C LEU A 78 9.98 2.21 -11.66
N PRO A 79 8.81 1.57 -11.84
CA PRO A 79 8.72 0.20 -12.33
C PRO A 79 9.38 0.01 -13.69
N ASN A 80 10.26 -0.99 -13.82
CA ASN A 80 10.96 -1.34 -15.07
C ASN A 80 11.85 -0.22 -15.65
N THR A 81 12.31 0.71 -14.81
CA THR A 81 13.20 1.80 -15.23
C THR A 81 14.36 1.97 -14.25
N THR A 82 15.31 2.83 -14.61
CA THR A 82 16.33 3.35 -13.68
C THR A 82 15.99 4.77 -13.20
N THR A 83 14.75 5.22 -13.40
CA THR A 83 14.31 6.56 -13.01
C THR A 83 14.01 6.57 -11.52
N GLU A 84 14.68 7.45 -10.80
CA GLU A 84 14.51 7.66 -9.37
C GLU A 84 13.33 8.60 -9.10
N SER A 85 12.60 8.31 -8.03
CA SER A 85 11.64 9.20 -7.41
C SER A 85 11.94 9.29 -5.91
N SER A 86 11.57 10.41 -5.29
CA SER A 86 11.90 10.66 -3.88
C SER A 86 10.81 11.40 -3.14
N LEU A 87 10.60 11.01 -1.89
CA LEU A 87 9.74 11.69 -0.93
C LEU A 87 10.60 12.33 0.16
N PHE A 88 10.42 13.62 0.40
CA PHE A 88 11.00 14.30 1.55
C PHE A 88 10.17 14.03 2.81
N ILE A 89 10.84 13.65 3.88
CA ILE A 89 10.24 13.32 5.18
C ILE A 89 10.63 14.42 6.15
N LYS A 90 9.63 15.14 6.66
CA LYS A 90 9.86 16.22 7.63
C LYS A 90 9.92 15.66 9.04
N GLU A 91 10.42 16.45 9.99
CA GLU A 91 10.41 16.06 11.40
C GLU A 91 8.98 15.84 11.92
N GLU A 92 8.01 16.62 11.44
CA GLU A 92 6.60 16.49 11.86
C GLU A 92 5.93 15.18 11.38
N ASP A 93 6.55 14.48 10.42
CA ASP A 93 6.06 13.20 9.91
C ASP A 93 6.60 12.01 10.71
N LYS A 94 7.58 12.24 11.60
CA LYS A 94 8.19 11.19 12.42
C LYS A 94 7.46 11.05 13.74
N LEU A 95 6.79 9.92 13.92
CA LEU A 95 6.12 9.58 15.16
C LEU A 95 7.04 8.69 16.00
N TYR A 96 7.89 9.35 16.81
CA TYR A 96 8.95 8.69 17.59
C TYR A 96 8.41 7.63 18.57
N ASP A 97 7.27 7.87 19.23
CA ASP A 97 6.70 6.94 20.23
C ASP A 97 6.30 5.58 19.63
N THR A 98 5.90 5.56 18.36
CA THR A 98 5.46 4.35 17.65
C THR A 98 6.47 3.87 16.62
N HIS A 99 7.59 4.58 16.46
CA HIS A 99 8.57 4.36 15.40
C HIS A 99 7.92 4.26 14.02
N THR A 100 7.05 5.21 13.69
CA THR A 100 6.39 5.28 12.39
C THR A 100 6.67 6.59 11.67
N ILE A 101 6.65 6.54 10.35
CA ILE A 101 6.76 7.71 9.47
C ILE A 101 5.41 7.87 8.79
N ARG A 102 4.81 9.05 8.92
CA ARG A 102 3.60 9.42 8.20
C ARG A 102 3.94 9.74 6.75
N ILE A 103 3.29 9.04 5.84
CA ILE A 103 3.23 9.40 4.42
C ILE A 103 1.76 9.51 4.02
N TYR A 104 1.48 10.17 2.89
CA TYR A 104 0.11 10.38 2.45
C TYR A 104 -0.34 9.32 1.44
N SER A 105 -1.61 8.92 1.54
CA SER A 105 -2.22 7.95 0.60
C SER A 105 -2.19 8.38 -0.87
N ASN A 106 -2.02 9.67 -1.18
CA ASN A 106 -2.02 10.17 -2.56
C ASN A 106 -0.81 9.71 -3.39
N TYR A 107 0.23 9.14 -2.77
CA TYR A 107 1.32 8.48 -3.52
C TYR A 107 0.88 7.14 -4.13
N ILE A 108 -0.24 6.60 -3.66
CA ILE A 108 -0.68 5.24 -3.95
C ILE A 108 -2.06 5.22 -4.60
N ILE A 109 -2.83 6.28 -4.42
CA ILE A 109 -4.13 6.44 -5.05
C ILE A 109 -4.47 7.90 -5.39
N THR A 110 -5.05 8.11 -6.57
CA THR A 110 -5.52 9.44 -6.99
C THR A 110 -6.78 9.87 -6.24
N GLU A 111 -7.13 11.15 -6.38
CA GLU A 111 -8.37 11.74 -5.86
C GLU A 111 -9.63 11.05 -6.41
N ARG A 112 -9.51 10.44 -7.60
CA ARG A 112 -10.59 9.71 -8.28
C ARG A 112 -10.69 8.25 -7.83
N GLY A 113 -9.84 7.83 -6.90
CA GLY A 113 -9.76 6.45 -6.46
C GLY A 113 -9.01 5.55 -7.42
N GLU A 114 -8.14 6.09 -8.29
CA GLU A 114 -7.35 5.31 -9.25
C GLU A 114 -6.02 4.89 -8.63
N LEU A 115 -5.72 3.59 -8.67
CA LEU A 115 -4.47 3.06 -8.14
C LEU A 115 -3.27 3.65 -8.90
N LEU A 116 -2.27 4.16 -8.18
CA LEU A 116 -1.03 4.67 -8.77
C LEU A 116 0.02 3.55 -8.75
N PRO A 117 0.36 2.96 -9.92
CA PRO A 117 1.27 1.82 -9.97
C PRO A 117 2.70 2.20 -9.64
N ASP A 118 3.13 3.44 -9.92
CA ASP A 118 4.52 3.87 -9.78
C ASP A 118 5.11 3.61 -8.39
N PHE A 119 4.34 3.84 -7.34
CA PHE A 119 4.77 3.62 -5.96
C PHE A 119 4.53 2.17 -5.50
N ILE A 120 3.54 1.48 -6.05
CA ILE A 120 3.21 0.10 -5.66
C ILE A 120 4.18 -0.90 -6.29
N ASP A 121 4.49 -0.66 -7.56
CA ASP A 121 5.34 -1.50 -8.40
C ASP A 121 6.78 -0.98 -8.47
N GLY A 122 7.07 0.10 -7.75
CA GLY A 122 8.42 0.59 -7.57
C GLY A 122 9.32 -0.44 -6.88
N HIS A 123 10.62 -0.19 -6.89
CA HIS A 123 11.60 -1.06 -6.24
C HIS A 123 12.72 -0.26 -5.60
N ASP A 124 13.53 -0.96 -4.80
CA ASP A 124 14.70 -0.43 -4.09
C ASP A 124 14.34 0.80 -3.25
N PHE A 125 13.33 0.64 -2.38
CA PHE A 125 12.91 1.65 -1.41
C PHE A 125 13.96 1.83 -0.32
N ILE A 126 14.68 2.95 -0.36
CA ILE A 126 15.82 3.24 0.51
C ILE A 126 15.57 4.56 1.25
N PHE A 127 15.74 4.52 2.56
CA PHE A 127 15.75 5.72 3.39
C PHE A 127 17.16 6.26 3.52
N TYR A 128 17.29 7.57 3.38
CA TYR A 128 18.55 8.29 3.51
C TYR A 128 18.49 9.35 4.62
N ASP A 129 19.65 9.57 5.21
CA ASP A 129 20.03 10.87 5.75
C ASP A 129 20.58 11.71 4.58
N GLY A 130 19.77 12.65 4.10
CA GLY A 130 20.10 13.52 2.98
C GLY A 130 21.11 14.63 3.27
N ARG A 131 21.61 14.75 4.52
CA ARG A 131 22.73 15.66 4.83
C ARG A 131 23.98 15.18 4.12
N THR A 132 24.91 16.08 3.80
CA THR A 132 26.16 15.71 3.09
C THR A 132 27.24 15.29 4.10
N PRO A 133 27.87 14.11 3.97
CA PRO A 133 27.64 13.10 2.93
C PRO A 133 26.34 12.31 3.15
N LYS A 134 25.62 12.04 2.05
CA LYS A 134 24.38 11.26 2.04
C LYS A 134 24.67 9.84 2.53
N GLU A 135 23.85 9.35 3.46
CA GLU A 135 24.03 8.02 4.08
C GLU A 135 22.74 7.21 4.05
N VAL A 136 22.82 5.93 3.69
CA VAL A 136 21.72 4.96 3.82
C VAL A 136 21.44 4.72 5.28
N VAL A 137 20.17 4.90 5.70
CA VAL A 137 19.74 4.69 7.08
C VAL A 137 18.71 3.58 7.24
N GLY A 138 18.01 3.23 6.17
CA GLY A 138 17.08 2.12 6.19
C GLY A 138 16.61 1.71 4.82
N TYR A 139 15.83 0.64 4.76
CA TYR A 139 15.32 0.06 3.51
C TYR A 139 14.01 -0.69 3.73
N ILE A 140 13.19 -0.80 2.69
CA ILE A 140 12.03 -1.70 2.64
C ILE A 140 12.34 -2.86 1.67
N PRO A 141 12.18 -4.13 2.09
CA PRO A 141 12.43 -5.27 1.22
C PRO A 141 11.64 -5.31 -0.07
N ASN A 142 12.34 -5.49 -1.19
CA ASN A 142 11.71 -5.69 -2.50
C ASN A 142 10.73 -6.86 -2.48
N ALA A 143 11.07 -7.97 -1.82
CA ALA A 143 10.16 -9.11 -1.69
C ALA A 143 8.85 -8.75 -0.97
N VAL A 144 8.92 -7.89 0.06
CA VAL A 144 7.73 -7.40 0.79
C VAL A 144 6.91 -6.48 -0.13
N MET A 145 7.55 -5.55 -0.82
CA MET A 145 6.89 -4.64 -1.74
C MET A 145 6.21 -5.36 -2.91
N ARG A 146 6.88 -6.34 -3.53
CA ARG A 146 6.29 -7.14 -4.63
C ARG A 146 5.07 -7.94 -4.19
N GLU A 147 5.15 -8.62 -3.04
CA GLU A 147 4.03 -9.40 -2.52
C GLU A 147 2.87 -8.49 -2.09
N ALA A 148 3.16 -7.34 -1.49
CA ALA A 148 2.17 -6.34 -1.16
C ALA A 148 1.50 -5.79 -2.42
N GLY A 149 2.27 -5.44 -3.45
CA GLY A 149 1.74 -4.90 -4.70
C GLY A 149 0.81 -5.88 -5.41
N ARG A 150 1.12 -7.18 -5.41
CA ARG A 150 0.22 -8.23 -5.89
C ARG A 150 -1.12 -8.23 -5.14
N LYS A 151 -1.07 -8.30 -3.80
CA LYS A 151 -2.28 -8.32 -2.94
C LYS A 151 -3.11 -7.04 -3.04
N ILE A 152 -2.46 -5.88 -3.09
CA ILE A 152 -3.10 -4.58 -3.25
C ILE A 152 -3.87 -4.52 -4.58
N LYS A 153 -3.24 -4.94 -5.68
CA LYS A 153 -3.88 -5.00 -6.99
C LYS A 153 -5.09 -5.95 -7.02
N GLU A 154 -5.00 -7.10 -6.36
CA GLU A 154 -6.11 -8.04 -6.21
C GLU A 154 -7.29 -7.45 -5.42
N ALA A 155 -7.02 -6.84 -4.26
CA ALA A 155 -8.02 -6.17 -3.45
C ALA A 155 -8.68 -5.00 -4.19
N TYR A 156 -7.88 -4.20 -4.90
CA TYR A 156 -8.37 -3.09 -5.72
C TYR A 156 -9.29 -3.55 -6.84
N LYS A 157 -8.93 -4.64 -7.56
CA LYS A 157 -9.73 -5.20 -8.67
C LYS A 157 -11.15 -5.59 -8.25
N VAL A 158 -11.34 -6.06 -7.02
CA VAL A 158 -12.67 -6.40 -6.47
C VAL A 158 -13.36 -5.22 -5.75
N GLY A 159 -12.74 -4.04 -5.74
CA GLY A 159 -13.27 -2.84 -5.08
C GLY A 159 -13.16 -2.83 -3.56
N ASN A 160 -12.31 -3.68 -2.97
CA ASN A 160 -12.12 -3.73 -1.52
C ASN A 160 -11.08 -2.71 -1.06
N HIS A 161 -11.53 -1.46 -0.95
CA HIS A 161 -10.71 -0.30 -0.62
C HIS A 161 -10.18 -0.29 0.82
N GLU A 162 -10.92 -0.87 1.77
CA GLU A 162 -10.44 -1.03 3.15
C GLU A 162 -9.25 -1.99 3.22
N GLU A 163 -9.31 -3.09 2.47
CA GLU A 163 -8.22 -4.06 2.39
C GLU A 163 -6.97 -3.49 1.70
N VAL A 164 -7.15 -2.64 0.69
CA VAL A 164 -6.06 -1.88 0.05
C VAL A 164 -5.28 -1.07 1.11
N TYR A 165 -5.96 -0.34 2.00
CA TYR A 165 -5.30 0.40 3.07
C TYR A 165 -4.64 -0.50 4.11
N ARG A 166 -5.31 -1.58 4.51
CA ARG A 166 -4.79 -2.53 5.50
C ARG A 166 -3.47 -3.16 5.01
N LEU A 167 -3.44 -3.60 3.75
CA LEU A 167 -2.26 -4.17 3.12
C LEU A 167 -1.12 -3.16 2.99
N MET A 168 -1.43 -1.90 2.70
CA MET A 168 -0.42 -0.84 2.66
C MET A 168 0.21 -0.62 4.04
N GLN A 169 -0.59 -0.49 5.10
CA GLN A 169 -0.03 -0.32 6.45
C GLN A 169 0.78 -1.52 6.92
N GLU A 170 0.40 -2.74 6.50
CA GLU A 170 1.12 -3.96 6.87
C GLU A 170 2.45 -4.10 6.12
N ALA A 171 2.49 -3.75 4.84
CA ALA A 171 3.64 -3.98 3.97
C ALA A 171 4.75 -2.95 4.12
N PHE A 172 4.40 -1.71 4.46
CA PHE A 172 5.34 -0.60 4.54
C PHE A 172 6.12 -0.67 5.85
N VAL A 173 7.07 -1.60 5.90
CA VAL A 173 7.97 -1.78 7.04
C VAL A 173 9.40 -1.54 6.60
N ALA A 174 9.97 -0.46 7.11
CA ALA A 174 11.37 -0.13 6.95
C ALA A 174 12.22 -0.79 8.04
N TYR A 175 13.45 -1.12 7.68
CA TYR A 175 14.43 -1.70 8.58
C TYR A 175 15.71 -0.87 8.55
N PRO A 176 16.31 -0.57 9.72
CA PRO A 176 17.59 0.11 9.81
C PRO A 176 18.67 -0.62 9.02
N LEU A 177 19.54 0.17 8.39
CA LEU A 177 20.68 -0.33 7.62
C LEU A 177 21.78 0.73 7.57
N THR A 178 23.05 0.32 7.51
CA THR A 178 24.18 1.21 7.25
C THR A 178 24.62 1.15 5.78
N ASP A 179 25.43 2.11 5.33
CA ASP A 179 25.97 2.11 3.96
C ASP A 179 26.75 0.83 3.63
N THR A 180 27.59 0.36 4.55
CA THR A 180 28.39 -0.85 4.36
C THR A 180 27.47 -2.07 4.19
N GLU A 181 26.47 -2.18 5.06
CA GLU A 181 25.51 -3.29 5.02
C GLU A 181 24.64 -3.27 3.75
N TYR A 182 24.20 -2.08 3.34
CA TYR A 182 23.50 -1.88 2.07
C TYR A 182 24.33 -2.35 0.88
N LYS A 183 25.60 -1.91 0.80
CA LYS A 183 26.50 -2.32 -0.29
C LYS A 183 26.72 -3.82 -0.31
N THR A 184 26.92 -4.45 0.86
CA THR A 184 27.07 -5.90 0.98
C THR A 184 25.81 -6.63 0.49
N LEU A 185 24.63 -6.28 1.01
CA LEU A 185 23.39 -6.95 0.64
C LEU A 185 23.04 -6.73 -0.84
N LYS A 186 23.32 -5.54 -1.41
CA LYS A 186 23.12 -5.28 -2.84
C LYS A 186 24.06 -6.12 -3.70
N ALA A 187 25.34 -6.23 -3.33
CA ALA A 187 26.32 -7.05 -4.04
C ALA A 187 25.99 -8.55 -3.99
N GLU A 188 25.36 -9.01 -2.91
CA GLU A 188 24.87 -10.39 -2.77
C GLU A 188 23.53 -10.65 -3.49
N GLY A 189 22.90 -9.63 -4.10
CA GLY A 189 21.59 -9.76 -4.75
C GLY A 189 20.43 -9.94 -3.76
N LYS A 190 20.61 -9.52 -2.51
CA LYS A 190 19.67 -9.72 -1.39
C LYS A 190 18.77 -8.53 -1.10
N LEU A 191 18.97 -7.40 -1.78
CA LEU A 191 18.10 -6.23 -1.73
C LEU A 191 17.18 -6.19 -2.94
#